data_AF-A0A167SRZ8-F1
#
_entry.id   AF-A0A167SRZ8-F1
#
_cell.length_a   1.000
_cell.length_b   1.000
_cell.length_c   1.000
_cell.angle_alpha   90.00
_cell.angle_beta   90.00
_cell.angle_gamma   90.00
#
_symmetry.space_group_name_H-M   'P 1'
#
loop_
_entity.id
_entity.type
_entity.pdbx_description
1 polymer ?
#
loop_
_entity_poly.entity_id
_entity_poly.type
_entity_poly.pdbx_seq_one_letter_code
_entity_poly.pdbx_strand_id
1 'polypeptide(L)' 'NSIITSYNRNFTGRKHANPATHAFVAFLDLITAIVFARSLTFNPMADSLTGADSKPF' A
#
# COMPACT_ATOMS: atom_id res chain seq x y z
N ASN A 1 -7.78 4.46 9.03
CA ASN A 1 -6.35 4.81 8.95
C ASN A 1 -5.58 3.53 8.68
N SER A 2 -5.00 3.39 7.49
CA SER A 2 -4.36 2.14 7.06
C SER A 2 -2.93 2.41 6.61
N ILE A 3 -2.01 1.54 6.96
CA ILE A 3 -0.60 1.61 6.55
C ILE A 3 -0.18 0.28 5.95
N ILE A 4 0.67 0.34 4.94
CA ILE A 4 1.32 -0.83 4.34
C ILE A 4 2.83 -0.71 4.53
N THR A 5 3.51 -1.82 4.81
CA THR A 5 4.93 -1.79 5.17
C THR A 5 5.68 -3.06 4.80
N SER A 6 6.97 -2.92 4.47
CA SER A 6 7.89 -4.02 4.16
C SER A 6 8.56 -4.61 5.40
N TYR A 7 8.29 -4.06 6.58
CA TYR A 7 8.76 -4.63 7.85
C TYR A 7 7.98 -5.89 8.22
N ASN A 8 8.54 -6.77 9.04
CA ASN A 8 7.89 -8.06 9.35
C ASN A 8 6.79 -8.03 10.43
N ARG A 9 6.51 -6.89 11.09
CA ARG A 9 5.58 -6.85 12.25
C ARG A 9 4.52 -5.76 12.14
N ASN A 10 3.27 -6.14 12.41
CA ASN A 10 2.06 -5.30 12.34
C ASN A 10 1.20 -5.29 13.63
N PHE A 11 1.81 -5.53 14.79
CA PHE A 11 1.11 -5.40 16.08
C PHE A 11 0.52 -4.01 16.31
N THR A 12 -0.62 -3.96 17.02
CA THR A 12 -1.35 -2.73 17.38
C THR A 12 -0.44 -1.68 18.03
N GLY A 13 -0.52 -0.43 17.56
CA GLY A 13 0.25 0.70 18.11
C GLY A 13 1.76 0.68 17.83
N ARG A 14 2.30 -0.34 17.16
CA ARG A 14 3.76 -0.50 17.01
C ARG A 14 4.46 0.57 16.17
N LYS A 15 3.78 1.12 15.16
CA LYS A 15 4.41 1.98 14.14
C LYS A 15 4.42 3.47 14.51
N HIS A 16 3.39 3.93 15.21
CA HIS A 16 3.21 5.33 15.62
C HIS A 16 2.24 5.47 16.80
N ALA A 17 2.14 4.44 17.65
CA ALA A 17 1.32 4.41 18.86
C ALA A 17 -0.21 4.57 18.69
N ASN A 18 -0.73 4.61 17.45
CA ASN A 18 -2.18 4.62 17.23
C ASN A 18 -2.77 3.20 17.22
N PRO A 19 -3.64 2.83 18.17
CA PRO A 19 -4.27 1.51 18.20
C PRO A 19 -5.33 1.31 17.10
N ALA A 20 -5.90 2.38 16.54
CA ALA A 20 -6.90 2.31 15.47
C ALA A 20 -6.30 2.16 14.06
N THR A 21 -4.98 2.00 13.96
CA THR A 21 -4.32 1.81 12.66
C THR A 21 -4.25 0.34 12.28
N HIS A 22 -4.75 0.06 11.08
CA HIS A 22 -4.58 -1.23 10.44
C HIS A 22 -3.26 -1.26 9.67
N ALA A 23 -2.39 -2.20 10.02
CA ALA A 23 -1.06 -2.35 9.41
C ALA A 23 -0.96 -3.66 8.61
N PHE A 24 -0.61 -3.54 7.33
CA PHE A 24 -0.42 -4.66 6.41
C PHE A 24 1.06 -4.85 6.10
N VAL A 25 1.52 -6.10 6.09
CA VAL A 25 2.90 -6.48 5.74
C VAL A 25 2.90 -7.10 4.36
N ALA A 26 3.78 -6.61 3.48
CA ALA A 26 3.89 -7.08 2.10
C ALA A 26 5.32 -6.95 1.57
N PHE A 27 5.57 -7.50 0.38
CA PHE A 27 6.82 -7.33 -0.34
C PHE A 27 7.02 -5.89 -0.82
N LEU A 28 8.27 -5.46 -0.95
CA LEU A 28 8.60 -4.07 -1.33
C LEU A 28 8.02 -3.68 -2.70
N ASP A 29 8.01 -4.62 -3.65
CA ASP A 29 7.47 -4.40 -4.99
C ASP A 29 5.96 -4.11 -4.96
N LEU A 30 5.19 -4.97 -4.28
CA LEU A 30 3.75 -4.78 -4.11
C LEU A 30 3.42 -3.46 -3.38
N ILE A 31 4.21 -3.09 -2.37
CA ILE A 31 4.06 -1.83 -1.66
C ILE A 31 4.24 -0.66 -2.61
N THR A 32 5.27 -0.70 -3.46
CA THR A 32 5.58 0.35 -4.43
C THR A 32 4.41 0.55 -5.39
N ALA A 33 3.88 -0.55 -5.95
CA ALA A 33 2.71 -0.51 -6.81
C ALA A 33 1.47 0.10 -6.12
N ILE A 34 1.17 -0.34 -4.90
CA ILE A 34 0.03 0.16 -4.10
C ILE A 34 0.20 1.64 -3.73
N VAL A 35 1.42 2.10 -3.45
CA VAL A 35 1.69 3.52 -3.14
C VAL A 35 1.38 4.41 -4.34
N PHE A 36 1.77 4.01 -5.54
CA PHE A 36 1.43 4.73 -6.77
C PHE A 36 -0.07 4.68 -7.09
N ALA A 37 -0.71 3.53 -6.86
CA ALA A 37 -2.14 3.36 -7.05
C ALA A 37 -3.00 4.11 -6.04
N ARG A 38 -2.47 4.44 -4.86
CA ARG A 38 -3.17 5.07 -3.74
C ARG A 38 -4.41 4.29 -3.27
N SER A 39 -4.48 2.98 -3.58
CA SER A 39 -5.59 2.11 -3.22
C SER A 39 -5.09 0.74 -2.74
N LEU A 40 -5.64 0.25 -1.64
CA LEU A 40 -5.33 -1.08 -1.09
C LEU A 40 -5.97 -2.23 -1.86
N THR A 41 -6.95 -1.94 -2.70
CA THR A 41 -7.63 -2.94 -3.54
C THR A 41 -7.01 -3.07 -4.92
N PHE A 42 -5.97 -2.27 -5.22
CA PHE A 42 -5.28 -2.29 -6.51
C PHE A 42 -4.56 -3.62 -6.72
N ASN A 43 -4.82 -4.24 -7.87
CA ASN A 43 -4.13 -5.43 -8.32
C ASN A 43 -3.13 -5.08 -9.44
N PRO A 44 -1.81 -5.10 -9.18
CA PRO A 44 -0.80 -4.74 -10.20
C PRO A 44 -0.77 -5.67 -11.41
N MET A 45 -1.44 -6.83 -11.34
CA MET A 45 -1.52 -7.79 -12.45
C MET A 45 -2.72 -7.57 -13.37
N ALA A 46 -3.70 -6.75 -12.97
CA ALA A 46 -4.97 -6.59 -13.69
C ALA A 46 -5.41 -5.14 -13.87
N ASP A 47 -5.05 -4.26 -12.94
CA ASP A 47 -5.46 -2.86 -12.93
C ASP A 47 -4.37 -1.98 -13.58
N SER A 48 -4.80 -0.90 -14.24
CA SER A 48 -3.91 0.10 -14.85
C SER A 48 -3.84 1.38 -14.03
N LEU A 49 -2.72 2.10 -14.11
CA LEU A 49 -2.55 3.44 -13.52
C LEU A 49 -2.64 4.52 -14.59
N THR A 50 -3.15 5.70 -14.22
CA THR A 50 -3.17 6.85 -15.13
C THR A 50 -1.86 7.63 -15.01
N GLY A 51 -1.14 7.74 -16.12
CA GLY A 51 0.07 8.54 -16.24
C GLY A 51 -0.20 10.04 -16.25
N ALA A 52 0.87 10.82 -16.14
CA ALA A 52 0.79 12.29 -16.22
C ALA A 52 0.26 12.77 -17.60
N ASP A 53 0.40 11.94 -18.62
CA ASP A 53 -0.13 12.14 -19.97
C ASP A 53 -1.61 11.72 -20.12
N SER A 54 -2.28 11.41 -19.01
CA SER A 54 -3.67 10.92 -18.96
C SER A 54 -3.90 9.57 -19.67
N LYS A 55 -2.83 8.82 -19.99
CA LYS A 55 -2.94 7.48 -20.58
C LYS A 55 -2.85 6.40 -19.52
N PRO A 56 -3.56 5.27 -19.68
CA PRO A 56 -3.37 4.11 -18.83
C PRO A 56 -2.02 3.45 -19.12
N PHE A 57 -1.33 3.00 -18.08
CA PHE A 57 -0.13 2.17 -18.14
C PHE A 57 -0.14 1.08 -17.06
#